data_AF-V5GEJ9-F1
#
_entry.id   AF-V5GEJ9-F1
#
_cell.length_a   1.000
_cell.length_b   1.000
_cell.length_c   1.000
_cell.angle_alpha   90.00
_cell.angle_beta   90.00
_cell.angle_gamma   90.00
#
_symmetry.space_group_name_H-M   'P 1'
#
loop_
_entity.id
_entity.type
_entity.pdbx_description
1 polymer ?
#
loop_
_entity_poly.entity_id
_entity_poly.type
_entity_poly.pdbx_seq_one_letter_code
_entity_poly.pdbx_strand_id
1 'polypeptide(L)'
;TNWGKEHEKIAINLYEELNNTEVQECGFFVDIEKPFLGASPDGLIGERGLVEVKCPQIASNMTPKEATHKKILKFFEIVNDKLHLKTTHNYYFQVQGQLHITKREY
;
A
#
# COMPACT_ATOMS: atom_id res chain seq x y z
N THR A 1 -13.83 2.73 3.56
CA THR A 1 -15.12 2.22 3.04
C THR A 1 -15.32 0.81 3.58
N ASN A 2 -16.55 0.28 3.64
CA ASN A 2 -16.76 -1.11 4.08
C ASN A 2 -16.06 -2.11 3.15
N TRP A 3 -16.16 -1.88 1.83
CA TRP A 3 -15.45 -2.66 0.81
C TRP A 3 -13.96 -2.82 1.11
N GLY A 4 -13.26 -1.71 1.42
CA GLY A 4 -11.84 -1.75 1.72
C GLY A 4 -11.54 -2.66 2.90
N LYS A 5 -12.25 -2.47 4.02
CA LYS A 5 -12.06 -3.25 5.25
C LYS A 5 -12.31 -4.75 5.05
N GLU A 6 -13.31 -5.10 4.24
CA GLU A 6 -13.65 -6.50 3.96
C GLU A 6 -12.61 -7.20 3.07
N HIS A 7 -11.97 -6.46 2.16
CA HIS A 7 -11.06 -7.03 1.15
C HIS A 7 -9.58 -6.90 1.50
N GLU A 8 -9.23 -6.04 2.45
CA GLU A 8 -7.85 -5.79 2.86
C GLU A 8 -7.15 -7.06 3.34
N LYS A 9 -7.77 -7.81 4.26
CA LYS A 9 -7.20 -9.07 4.76
C LYS A 9 -7.06 -10.12 3.66
N ILE A 10 -8.01 -10.19 2.73
CA ILE A 10 -7.95 -11.09 1.58
C ILE A 10 -6.75 -10.75 0.69
N ALA A 11 -6.52 -9.46 0.44
CA ALA A 11 -5.39 -9.00 -0.36
C ALA A 11 -4.04 -9.26 0.32
N ILE A 12 -3.96 -9.09 1.65
CA ILE A 12 -2.76 -9.42 2.43
C ILE A 12 -2.45 -10.91 2.35
N ASN A 13 -3.43 -11.77 2.63
CA ASN A 13 -3.22 -13.23 2.58
C ASN A 13 -2.75 -13.68 1.18
N LEU A 14 -3.34 -13.12 0.11
CA LEU A 14 -2.91 -13.41 -1.26
C LEU A 14 -1.48 -12.92 -1.53
N TYR A 15 -1.10 -11.75 -0.99
CA TYR A 15 0.27 -11.24 -1.10
C TYR A 15 1.28 -12.16 -0.38
N GLU A 16 0.95 -12.63 0.83
CA GLU A 16 1.75 -13.58 1.60
C GLU A 16 2.00 -14.87 0.81
N GLU A 17 0.93 -15.47 0.27
CA GLU A 17 0.98 -16.70 -0.55
C GLU A 17 1.83 -16.51 -1.81
N LEU A 18 1.62 -15.42 -2.57
CA LEU A 18 2.32 -15.18 -3.83
C LEU A 18 3.82 -14.88 -3.66
N ASN A 19 4.20 -14.28 -2.53
CA ASN A 19 5.57 -13.86 -2.28
C ASN A 19 6.30 -14.78 -1.30
N ASN A 20 5.64 -15.83 -0.78
CA ASN A 20 6.15 -16.71 0.27
C ASN A 20 6.76 -15.91 1.43
N THR A 21 5.98 -14.94 1.92
CA THR A 21 6.39 -14.00 2.96
C THR A 21 5.29 -13.87 4.01
N GLU A 22 5.63 -13.41 5.20
CA GLU A 22 4.69 -13.16 6.28
C GLU A 22 4.48 -11.66 6.44
N VAL A 23 3.23 -11.24 6.57
CA VAL A 23 2.80 -9.88 6.85
C VAL A 23 2.26 -9.84 8.27
N GLN A 24 3.01 -9.17 9.14
CA GLN A 24 2.65 -9.01 10.54
C GLN A 24 1.67 -7.85 10.71
N GLU A 25 0.56 -8.10 11.40
CA GLU A 25 -0.36 -7.04 11.81
C GLU A 25 0.35 -6.04 12.73
N CYS A 26 0.01 -4.76 12.57
CA CYS A 26 0.62 -3.70 13.35
C CYS A 26 -0.39 -2.63 13.75
N GLY A 27 0.00 -1.80 14.71
CA GLY A 27 -0.81 -0.69 15.20
C GLY A 27 -0.35 0.65 14.64
N PHE A 28 -0.68 1.70 15.38
CA PHE A 28 -0.26 3.05 15.06
C PHE A 28 1.15 3.34 15.59
N PHE A 29 2.02 3.84 14.73
CA PHE A 29 3.37 4.30 15.05
C PHE A 29 3.38 5.82 15.19
N VAL A 30 4.15 6.32 16.16
CA VAL A 30 4.44 7.74 16.35
C VAL A 30 5.92 7.96 16.09
N ASP A 31 6.26 9.01 15.33
CA ASP A 31 7.67 9.34 15.10
C ASP A 31 8.31 9.86 16.40
N ILE A 32 9.43 9.26 16.79
CA ILE A 32 10.11 9.57 18.06
C ILE A 32 10.70 10.99 18.06
N GLU A 33 11.19 11.46 16.91
CA GLU A 33 11.79 12.79 16.78
C GLU A 33 10.73 13.87 16.52
N LYS A 34 9.62 13.51 15.89
CA LYS A 34 8.50 14.39 15.55
C LYS A 34 7.18 13.80 16.06
N PRO A 35 6.87 13.88 17.37
CA PRO A 35 5.72 13.18 17.98
C PRO A 35 4.34 13.59 17.45
N PHE A 36 4.26 14.67 16.67
CA PHE A 36 3.04 15.10 15.98
C PHE A 36 2.81 14.37 14.64
N LEU A 37 3.74 13.52 14.21
CA LEU A 37 3.60 12.64 13.04
C LEU A 37 3.33 11.21 13.49
N GLY A 38 2.45 10.52 12.77
CA GLY A 38 2.21 9.11 12.96
C GLY A 38 1.67 8.41 11.73
N ALA A 39 1.76 7.08 11.73
CA ALA A 39 1.45 6.23 10.60
C ALA A 39 0.89 4.88 11.07
N SER A 40 -0.05 4.33 10.30
CA SER A 40 -0.53 2.96 10.45
C SER A 40 -0.37 2.29 9.09
N PRO A 41 0.72 1.55 8.84
CA PRO A 41 0.79 0.63 7.71
C PRO A 41 -0.28 -0.46 7.86
N ASP A 42 -0.69 -1.08 6.75
CA ASP A 42 -1.63 -2.21 6.78
C ASP A 42 -0.94 -3.51 7.24
N GLY A 43 0.39 -3.57 7.14
CA GLY A 43 1.19 -4.64 7.73
C GLY A 43 2.70 -4.46 7.58
N LEU A 44 3.47 -5.27 8.29
CA LEU A 44 4.93 -5.23 8.30
C LEU A 44 5.52 -6.49 7.68
N ILE A 45 6.58 -6.35 6.89
CA ILE A 45 7.30 -7.47 6.27
C ILE A 45 8.69 -7.53 6.90
N GLY A 46 8.89 -8.49 7.80
CA GLY A 46 10.11 -8.61 8.59
C GLY A 46 10.48 -7.31 9.31
N GLU A 47 11.77 -6.99 9.36
CA GLU A 47 12.27 -5.78 10.05
C GLU A 47 12.35 -4.54 9.15
N ARG A 48 12.31 -4.72 7.82
CA ARG A 48 12.67 -3.68 6.85
C ARG A 48 11.52 -3.23 5.95
N GLY A 49 10.51 -4.08 5.76
CA GLY A 49 9.45 -3.86 4.79
C GLY A 49 8.11 -3.49 5.41
N LEU A 50 7.21 -2.88 4.65
CA LEU A 50 5.79 -2.70 4.99
C LEU A 50 4.88 -2.91 3.78
N VAL A 51 3.58 -3.03 4.03
CA VAL A 51 2.55 -3.14 3.01
C VAL A 51 1.45 -2.11 3.26
N GLU A 52 0.99 -1.51 2.17
CA GLU A 52 -0.15 -0.60 2.12
C GLU A 52 -1.09 -1.08 1.00
N VAL A 53 -2.28 -1.54 1.36
CA VAL A 53 -3.27 -2.16 0.50
C VAL A 53 -4.33 -1.14 0.09
N LYS A 54 -4.61 -1.07 -1.22
CA LYS A 54 -5.74 -0.30 -1.75
C LYS A 54 -6.70 -1.23 -2.50
N CYS A 55 -7.95 -1.27 -2.04
CA CYS A 55 -9.04 -2.04 -2.66
C CYS A 55 -10.10 -1.11 -3.29
N PRO A 56 -9.84 -0.51 -4.47
CA PRO A 56 -10.80 0.36 -5.15
C PRO A 56 -11.96 -0.44 -5.76
N GLN A 57 -13.15 -0.35 -5.17
CA GLN A 57 -14.35 -1.08 -5.62
C GLN A 57 -14.68 -0.88 -7.11
N ILE A 58 -14.49 0.34 -7.64
CA ILE A 58 -14.75 0.66 -9.06
C ILE A 58 -13.87 -0.14 -10.05
N ALA A 59 -12.76 -0.70 -9.57
CA ALA A 59 -11.85 -1.52 -10.36
C ALA A 59 -11.88 -3.00 -9.98
N SER A 60 -12.88 -3.48 -9.21
CA SER A 60 -12.93 -4.85 -8.69
C SER A 60 -12.88 -5.94 -9.77
N ASN A 61 -13.38 -5.63 -10.97
CA ASN A 61 -13.49 -6.58 -12.09
C ASN A 61 -12.43 -6.30 -13.17
N MET A 62 -11.34 -5.61 -12.83
CA MET A 62 -10.28 -5.22 -13.76
C MET A 62 -8.92 -5.49 -13.15
N THR A 63 -7.94 -5.77 -14.00
CA THR A 63 -6.54 -5.75 -13.56
C THR A 63 -6.10 -4.30 -13.28
N PRO A 64 -5.10 -4.08 -12.41
CA PRO A 64 -4.56 -2.75 -12.17
C PRO A 64 -4.09 -2.04 -13.45
N LYS A 65 -3.52 -2.77 -14.42
CA LYS A 65 -3.09 -2.22 -15.72
C LYS A 65 -4.29 -1.73 -16.54
N GLU A 66 -5.34 -2.54 -16.70
CA GLU A 66 -6.55 -2.15 -17.43
C GLU A 66 -7.24 -0.94 -16.80
N ALA A 67 -7.36 -0.94 -15.47
CA ALA A 67 -7.99 0.16 -14.75
C ALA A 67 -7.15 1.45 -14.82
N THR A 68 -5.82 1.34 -14.94
CA THR A 68 -4.92 2.48 -15.18
C THR A 68 -5.08 3.02 -16.60
N HIS A 69 -5.11 2.16 -17.63
CA HIS A 69 -5.38 2.57 -19.02
C HIS A 69 -6.74 3.29 -19.16
N LYS A 70 -7.78 2.80 -18.46
CA LYS A 70 -9.10 3.43 -18.40
C LYS A 70 -9.16 4.69 -17.54
N LYS A 71 -8.04 5.13 -16.96
CA LYS A 71 -7.94 6.29 -16.04
C LYS A 71 -8.83 6.18 -14.80
N ILE A 72 -9.16 4.95 -14.40
CA ILE A 72 -9.90 4.64 -13.16
C ILE A 72 -8.92 4.69 -11.98
N LEU A 73 -7.81 3.96 -12.05
CA LEU A 73 -6.73 4.04 -11.05
C LEU A 73 -5.76 5.16 -11.42
N LYS A 74 -6.11 6.38 -11.02
CA LYS A 74 -5.33 7.58 -11.36
C LYS A 74 -3.99 7.68 -10.61
N PHE A 75 -3.80 6.88 -9.57
CA PHE A 75 -2.59 6.84 -8.76
C PHE A 75 -1.46 6.03 -9.37
N PHE A 76 -1.74 5.17 -10.35
CA PHE A 76 -0.72 4.48 -11.12
C PHE A 76 -0.46 5.15 -12.46
N GLU A 77 0.74 4.89 -13.00
CA GLU A 77 1.15 5.12 -14.38
C GLU A 77 1.82 3.86 -14.94
N ILE A 78 1.90 3.77 -16.27
CA ILE A 78 2.60 2.68 -16.95
C ILE A 78 3.84 3.26 -17.61
N VAL A 79 5.00 2.76 -17.19
CA VAL A 79 6.32 3.14 -17.72
C VAL A 79 7.02 1.85 -18.14
N ASN A 80 7.41 1.74 -19.41
CA ASN A 80 8.04 0.54 -19.97
C ASN A 80 7.24 -0.76 -19.66
N ASP A 81 5.92 -0.73 -19.91
CA ASP A 81 4.97 -1.82 -19.64
C ASP A 81 4.86 -2.29 -18.18
N LYS A 82 5.45 -1.55 -17.24
CA LYS A 82 5.38 -1.81 -15.81
C LYS A 82 4.48 -0.78 -15.13
N LEU A 83 3.74 -1.23 -14.12
CA LEU A 83 2.88 -0.38 -13.31
C LEU A 83 3.74 0.31 -12.25
N HIS A 84 3.69 1.63 -12.19
CA HIS A 84 4.41 2.44 -11.22
C HIS A 84 3.45 3.35 -10.46
N LEU A 85 3.60 3.42 -9.14
CA LEU A 85 2.89 4.40 -8.31
C LEU A 85 3.43 5.79 -8.66
N LYS A 86 2.54 6.72 -9.03
CA LYS A 86 2.94 8.09 -9.34
C LYS A 86 3.54 8.76 -8.12
N THR A 87 4.76 9.28 -8.25
CA THR A 87 5.46 10.00 -7.18
C THR A 87 4.81 11.35 -6.82
N THR A 88 3.87 11.80 -7.64
CA THR A 88 3.07 13.02 -7.43
C THR A 88 1.73 12.75 -6.75
N HIS A 89 1.35 11.48 -6.53
CA HIS A 89 0.06 11.13 -5.94
C HIS A 89 0.15 11.02 -4.42
N ASN A 90 -0.94 11.34 -3.71
CA ASN A 90 -0.99 11.31 -2.24
C ASN A 90 -0.59 9.96 -1.61
N TYR A 91 -0.92 8.85 -2.27
CA TYR A 91 -0.51 7.51 -1.81
C TYR A 91 1.01 7.30 -1.82
N TYR A 92 1.75 7.96 -2.71
CA TYR A 92 3.20 7.92 -2.66
C TYR A 92 3.71 8.60 -1.40
N PHE A 93 3.21 9.81 -1.10
CA PHE A 93 3.57 10.52 0.13
C PHE A 93 3.14 9.77 1.39
N GLN A 94 2.01 9.06 1.36
CA GLN A 94 1.57 8.19 2.45
C GLN A 94 2.62 7.10 2.74
N VAL A 95 3.04 6.37 1.71
CA VAL A 95 4.05 5.30 1.83
C VAL A 95 5.39 5.86 2.29
N GLN A 96 5.85 6.98 1.73
CA GLN A 96 7.09 7.64 2.16
C GLN A 96 7.02 8.07 3.63
N GLY A 97 5.87 8.58 4.09
CA GLY A 97 5.63 8.91 5.49
C GLY A 97 5.68 7.68 6.39
N GLN A 98 5.01 6.59 6.00
CA GLN A 98 5.04 5.32 6.72
C GLN A 98 6.47 4.78 6.86
N LEU A 99 7.25 4.77 5.78
CA LEU A 99 8.66 4.36 5.80
C LEU A 99 9.49 5.21 6.76
N HIS A 100 9.35 6.54 6.70
CA HIS A 100 10.08 7.46 7.58
C HIS A 100 9.74 7.26 9.06
N ILE A 101 8.45 7.13 9.37
CA ILE A 101 7.95 7.05 10.75
C ILE A 101 8.32 5.71 11.37
N THR A 102 8.22 4.62 10.60
CA THR A 102 8.53 3.26 11.07
C THR A 102 10.01 2.87 10.95
N LYS A 103 10.85 3.76 10.39
CA LYS A 103 12.28 3.53 10.10
C LYS A 103 12.52 2.29 9.23
N ARG A 104 11.68 2.15 8.19
CA ARG A 104 11.70 1.03 7.23
C ARG A 104 12.15 1.49 5.84
N GLU A 105 12.46 0.53 4.99
CA GLU A 105 13.14 0.76 3.71
C GLU A 105 12.26 0.53 2.48
N TYR A 106 11.31 -0.42 2.54
CA TYR A 106 10.49 -0.80 1.39
C TYR A 106 9.07 -1.21 1.75
#